data_AF-A0A1D6GFD0-F1
#
_entry.id   AF-A0A1D6GFD0-F1
#
_cell.length_a   1.000
_cell.length_b   1.000
_cell.length_c   1.000
_cell.angle_alpha   90.00
_cell.angle_beta   90.00
_cell.angle_gamma   90.00
#
_symmetry.space_group_name_H-M   'P 1'
#
loop_
_entity.id
_entity.type
_entity.pdbx_description
1 polymer ?
#
loop_
_entity_poly.entity_id
_entity_poly.type
_entity_poly.pdbx_seq_one_letter_code
_entity_poly.pdbx_strand_id
1 'polypeptide(L)'
;MDDMQNRQTVLFSATQTPEVEKFAKLSFEKNEESKKKPVYVGVDDDKSKATVEGLQQGYCVISSDKRFLVLYAFLRKKRNKKIMVFFSSCNSVKFHAELLNFLGIECSDIHGKQKQQKRTTTFFSFCKAEKGILLCTNVAARGLDIPDVDYILQYDPPDEPKDYIHRVGRTARGEKGKGSALLFLLPEELKFLIYLKAAKVTLTEYEFNQKNVPNLQSQLENIVGENYFLNQSAKEAYRSYVLAYDSHSMKDIFNVHQLDLQKVAASFGFKNPPKVNLDLDSSAAKHRKKMRRVDGGKRHGISASNPYGRKDKGGAGDKRQLARF
;
A
#
# COMPACT_ATOMS: atom_id res chain seq x y z
N MET A 1 13.12 40.58 13.46
CA MET A 1 12.05 40.16 12.52
C MET A 1 12.64 40.04 11.11
N ASP A 2 13.75 39.30 10.92
CA ASP A 2 14.52 39.32 9.66
C ASP A 2 14.64 37.96 8.93
N ASP A 3 14.18 36.85 9.52
CA ASP A 3 14.39 35.51 8.91
C ASP A 3 13.35 35.12 7.83
N MET A 4 12.32 35.94 7.59
CA MET A 4 11.25 35.61 6.64
C MET A 4 11.55 36.07 5.20
N GLN A 5 12.44 37.03 4.99
CA GLN A 5 12.67 37.64 3.67
C GLN A 5 13.52 36.79 2.70
N ASN A 6 14.15 35.70 3.17
CA ASN A 6 15.07 34.88 2.36
C ASN A 6 14.73 33.38 2.34
N ARG A 7 13.46 33.01 2.52
CA ARG A 7 13.03 31.60 2.50
C ARG A 7 12.97 31.05 1.07
N GLN A 8 13.94 30.22 0.69
CA GLN A 8 13.85 29.40 -0.52
C GLN A 8 13.05 28.13 -0.22
N THR A 9 11.99 27.87 -0.99
CA THR A 9 11.20 26.64 -0.88
C THR A 9 11.44 25.77 -2.10
N VAL A 10 11.76 24.49 -1.87
CA VAL A 10 12.03 23.51 -2.93
C VAL A 10 11.11 22.31 -2.75
N LEU A 11 10.50 21.85 -3.84
CA LEU A 11 9.67 20.64 -3.87
C LEU A 11 10.43 19.53 -4.58
N PHE A 12 10.67 18.42 -3.88
CA PHE A 12 11.27 17.22 -4.45
C PHE A 12 10.21 16.13 -4.60
N SER A 13 10.10 15.57 -5.79
CA SER A 13 9.25 14.40 -6.06
C SER A 13 9.95 13.47 -7.04
N ALA A 14 9.87 12.17 -6.81
CA ALA A 14 10.35 11.16 -7.74
C ALA A 14 9.38 10.94 -8.93
N THR A 15 8.14 11.44 -8.82
CA THR A 15 7.10 11.30 -9.84
C THR A 15 6.34 12.61 -9.99
N GLN A 16 6.28 13.12 -11.22
CA GLN A 16 5.49 14.30 -11.55
C GLN A 16 4.08 13.86 -11.97
N THR A 17 3.06 14.41 -11.33
CA THR A 17 1.65 14.17 -11.64
C THR A 17 0.94 15.52 -11.74
N PRO A 18 -0.17 15.65 -12.48
CA PRO A 18 -0.92 16.91 -12.57
C PRO A 18 -1.38 17.43 -11.19
N GLU A 19 -1.59 16.52 -10.23
CA GLU A 19 -1.95 16.86 -8.85
C GLU A 19 -0.79 17.47 -8.07
N VAL A 20 0.44 16.92 -8.23
CA VAL A 20 1.67 17.51 -7.66
C VAL A 20 1.91 18.89 -8.27
N GLU A 21 1.65 19.05 -9.56
CA GLU A 21 1.77 20.35 -10.24
C GLU A 21 0.75 21.36 -9.72
N LYS A 22 -0.53 20.98 -9.59
CA LYS A 22 -1.58 21.81 -8.99
C LYS A 22 -1.28 22.16 -7.54
N PHE A 23 -0.78 21.20 -6.77
CA PHE A 23 -0.37 21.42 -5.38
C PHE A 23 0.82 22.37 -5.28
N ALA A 24 1.82 22.22 -6.16
CA ALA A 24 2.95 23.12 -6.27
C ALA A 24 2.46 24.53 -6.60
N LYS A 25 1.62 24.70 -7.64
CA LYS A 25 1.01 25.98 -7.99
C LYS A 25 0.28 26.60 -6.79
N LEU A 26 -0.61 25.86 -6.14
CA LEU A 26 -1.35 26.36 -4.97
C LEU A 26 -0.45 26.74 -3.78
N SER A 27 0.64 26.01 -3.57
CA SER A 27 1.56 26.21 -2.44
C SER A 27 2.59 27.31 -2.69
N PHE A 28 2.95 27.56 -3.95
CA PHE A 28 3.93 28.57 -4.36
C PHE A 28 3.30 29.87 -4.86
N GLU A 29 2.07 29.85 -5.40
CA GLU A 29 1.38 31.04 -5.93
C GLU A 29 0.62 31.83 -4.86
N LYS A 30 0.30 31.23 -3.70
CA LYS A 30 -0.46 31.89 -2.62
C LYS A 30 0.37 32.78 -1.68
N ASN A 31 1.69 32.77 -1.79
CA ASN A 31 2.52 33.67 -1.01
C ASN A 31 2.73 34.97 -1.80
N GLU A 32 1.93 36.01 -1.53
CA GLU A 32 2.10 37.34 -2.16
C GLU A 32 3.51 37.93 -1.96
N GLU A 33 4.23 37.50 -0.92
CA GLU A 33 5.63 37.89 -0.67
C GLU A 33 6.64 37.17 -1.58
N SER A 34 6.27 36.02 -2.17
CA SER A 34 7.14 35.19 -3.01
C SER A 34 6.96 35.52 -4.50
N LYS A 35 7.35 36.72 -4.94
CA LYS A 35 7.25 37.17 -6.36
C LYS A 35 8.01 36.31 -7.40
N LYS A 36 8.57 35.16 -7.02
CA LYS A 36 9.39 34.30 -7.88
C LYS A 36 8.58 33.08 -8.30
N LYS A 37 8.37 32.92 -9.62
CA LYS A 37 7.77 31.70 -10.18
C LYS A 37 8.64 30.48 -9.85
N PRO A 38 8.05 29.34 -9.45
CA PRO A 38 8.81 28.12 -9.25
C PRO A 38 9.47 27.70 -10.56
N VAL A 39 10.78 27.46 -10.53
CA VAL A 39 11.50 26.89 -11.67
C VAL A 39 11.33 25.38 -11.61
N TYR A 40 10.73 24.81 -12.64
CA TYR A 40 10.65 23.35 -12.79
C TYR A 40 11.96 22.83 -13.37
N VAL A 41 12.58 21.90 -12.68
CA VAL A 41 13.80 21.21 -13.12
C VAL A 41 13.49 19.73 -13.18
N GLY A 42 13.06 19.26 -14.36
CA GLY A 42 12.86 17.85 -14.64
C GLY A 42 14.07 17.28 -15.38
N VAL A 43 14.60 16.16 -14.88
CA VAL A 43 15.74 15.46 -15.50
C VAL A 43 15.26 14.38 -16.49
N ASP A 44 13.97 14.01 -16.40
CA ASP A 44 13.43 12.77 -16.99
C ASP A 44 12.09 12.95 -17.74
N ASP A 45 11.64 14.19 -18.02
CA ASP A 45 10.30 14.44 -18.60
C ASP A 45 10.10 13.76 -19.96
N ASP A 46 11.18 13.71 -20.75
CA ASP A 46 11.21 13.11 -22.09
C ASP A 46 11.54 11.60 -22.09
N LYS A 47 11.80 10.98 -20.93
CA LYS A 47 12.17 9.56 -20.89
C LYS A 47 10.98 8.66 -21.26
N SER A 48 11.29 7.63 -22.04
CA SER A 48 10.34 6.59 -22.47
C SER A 48 9.94 5.62 -21.35
N LYS A 49 10.72 5.58 -20.25
CA LYS A 49 10.49 4.72 -19.08
C LYS A 49 10.53 5.55 -17.79
N ALA A 50 9.64 5.24 -16.85
CA ALA A 50 9.56 5.91 -15.54
C ALA A 50 10.50 5.32 -14.47
N THR A 51 11.37 4.38 -14.85
CA THR A 51 12.22 3.61 -13.95
C THR A 51 13.68 3.62 -14.41
N VAL A 52 14.61 3.47 -13.47
CA VAL A 52 16.07 3.50 -13.73
C VAL A 52 16.52 2.39 -14.70
N GLU A 53 17.54 2.66 -15.52
CA GLU A 53 17.99 1.76 -16.58
C GLU A 53 18.59 0.43 -16.08
N GLY A 54 19.23 0.43 -14.91
CA GLY A 54 19.83 -0.76 -14.28
C GLY A 54 18.84 -1.72 -13.61
N LEU A 55 17.54 -1.42 -13.66
CA LEU A 55 16.49 -2.18 -13.00
C LEU A 55 15.82 -3.19 -13.95
N GLN A 56 15.96 -4.48 -13.63
CA GLN A 56 15.19 -5.55 -14.27
C GLN A 56 13.83 -5.70 -13.57
N GLN A 57 12.74 -5.65 -14.32
CA GLN A 57 11.39 -5.63 -13.74
C GLN A 57 10.53 -6.76 -14.31
N GLY A 58 9.95 -7.52 -13.40
CA GLY A 58 9.17 -8.69 -13.72
C GLY A 58 7.83 -8.76 -13.00
N TYR A 59 6.93 -9.60 -13.52
CA TYR A 59 5.77 -10.07 -12.77
C TYR A 59 5.63 -11.60 -12.85
N CYS A 60 4.95 -12.18 -11.87
CA CYS A 60 4.51 -13.57 -11.88
C CYS A 60 3.00 -13.63 -11.58
N VAL A 61 2.28 -14.45 -12.35
CA VAL A 61 0.87 -14.76 -12.06
C VAL A 61 0.82 -15.99 -11.16
N ILE A 62 0.25 -15.87 -9.97
CA ILE A 62 0.27 -16.92 -8.94
C ILE A 62 -1.13 -17.02 -8.32
N SER A 63 -1.68 -18.23 -8.30
CA SER A 63 -2.93 -18.50 -7.58
C SER A 63 -2.77 -18.27 -6.09
N SER A 64 -3.80 -17.73 -5.43
CA SER A 64 -3.72 -17.25 -4.04
C SER A 64 -3.16 -18.29 -3.07
N ASP A 65 -3.61 -19.55 -3.18
CA ASP A 65 -3.19 -20.70 -2.38
C ASP A 65 -1.67 -20.99 -2.47
N LYS A 66 -1.03 -20.66 -3.60
CA LYS A 66 0.39 -20.92 -3.83
C LYS A 66 1.30 -19.73 -3.53
N ARG A 67 0.75 -18.53 -3.30
CA ARG A 67 1.55 -17.29 -3.16
C ARG A 67 2.61 -17.39 -2.07
N PHE A 68 2.23 -17.90 -0.90
CA PHE A 68 3.18 -18.07 0.20
C PHE A 68 4.28 -19.09 -0.14
N LEU A 69 3.91 -20.22 -0.75
CA LEU A 69 4.87 -21.27 -1.13
C LEU A 69 5.90 -20.76 -2.14
N VAL A 70 5.46 -19.94 -3.11
CA VAL A 70 6.35 -19.30 -4.09
C VAL A 70 7.26 -18.27 -3.40
N LEU A 71 6.73 -17.45 -2.49
CA LEU A 71 7.53 -16.54 -1.67
C LEU A 71 8.61 -17.29 -0.90
N TYR A 72 8.24 -18.35 -0.19
CA TYR A 72 9.17 -19.17 0.59
C TYR A 72 10.26 -19.78 -0.31
N ALA A 73 9.89 -20.34 -1.48
CA ALA A 73 10.84 -20.89 -2.43
C ALA A 73 11.83 -19.83 -2.96
N PHE A 74 11.31 -18.63 -3.29
CA PHE A 74 12.11 -17.50 -3.74
C PHE A 74 13.12 -17.07 -2.67
N LEU A 75 12.66 -16.82 -1.45
CA LEU A 75 13.50 -16.38 -0.34
C LEU A 75 14.54 -17.45 0.03
N ARG A 76 14.16 -18.72 0.04
CA ARG A 76 15.08 -19.85 0.30
C ARG A 76 16.21 -19.93 -0.73
N LYS A 77 15.91 -19.70 -2.01
CA LYS A 77 16.91 -19.71 -3.10
C LYS A 77 17.83 -18.48 -3.07
N LYS A 78 17.38 -17.37 -2.51
CA LYS A 78 18.08 -16.08 -2.53
C LYS A 78 18.54 -15.61 -1.14
N ARG A 79 18.78 -16.53 -0.19
CA ARG A 79 19.21 -16.22 1.19
C ARG A 79 20.49 -15.38 1.32
N ASN A 80 21.37 -15.41 0.31
CA ASN A 80 22.61 -14.64 0.28
C ASN A 80 22.46 -13.23 -0.32
N LYS A 81 21.22 -12.78 -0.55
CA LYS A 81 20.92 -11.48 -1.16
C LYS A 81 20.24 -10.55 -0.15
N LYS A 82 20.31 -9.25 -0.44
CA LYS A 82 19.56 -8.23 0.29
C LYS A 82 18.20 -8.03 -0.40
N ILE A 83 17.12 -8.38 0.29
CA ILE A 83 15.78 -8.47 -0.27
C ILE A 83 14.82 -7.63 0.56
N MET A 84 13.97 -6.85 -0.10
CA MET A 84 12.81 -6.24 0.52
C MET A 84 11.53 -6.86 -0.03
N VAL A 85 10.58 -7.17 0.86
CA VAL A 85 9.27 -7.75 0.49
C VAL A 85 8.16 -6.82 0.97
N PHE A 86 7.36 -6.31 0.04
CA PHE A 86 6.26 -5.40 0.32
C PHE A 86 4.93 -6.12 0.48
N PHE A 87 4.22 -5.77 1.56
CA PHE A 87 2.87 -6.25 1.87
C PHE A 87 1.88 -5.08 1.99
N SER A 88 0.61 -5.38 1.77
CA SER A 88 -0.52 -4.45 1.85
C SER A 88 -0.87 -4.04 3.29
N SER A 89 -0.65 -4.91 4.28
CA SER A 89 -1.11 -4.69 5.65
C SER A 89 -0.04 -4.95 6.71
N CYS A 90 -0.13 -4.21 7.84
CA CYS A 90 0.81 -4.37 8.96
C CYS A 90 0.74 -5.76 9.61
N ASN A 91 -0.46 -6.35 9.72
CA ASN A 91 -0.58 -7.69 10.29
C ASN A 91 -0.04 -8.75 9.32
N SER A 92 -0.17 -8.55 8.01
CA SER A 92 0.48 -9.42 7.01
C SER A 92 1.99 -9.43 7.21
N VAL A 93 2.63 -8.26 7.37
CA VAL A 93 4.08 -8.18 7.65
C VAL A 93 4.45 -8.97 8.90
N LYS A 94 3.72 -8.74 10.00
CA LYS A 94 3.96 -9.43 11.28
C LYS A 94 3.83 -10.95 11.15
N PHE A 95 2.70 -11.44 10.62
CA PHE A 95 2.43 -12.86 10.46
C PHE A 95 3.46 -13.55 9.55
N HIS A 96 3.80 -12.94 8.41
CA HIS A 96 4.77 -13.54 7.51
C HIS A 96 6.17 -13.56 8.11
N ALA A 97 6.55 -12.56 8.93
CA ALA A 97 7.82 -12.58 9.65
C ALA A 97 7.88 -13.73 10.67
N GLU A 98 6.82 -13.88 11.47
CA GLU A 98 6.70 -14.98 12.43
C GLU A 98 6.74 -16.34 11.73
N LEU A 99 5.93 -16.53 10.68
CA LEU A 99 5.86 -17.78 9.92
C LEU A 99 7.18 -18.12 9.23
N LEU A 100 7.83 -17.16 8.59
CA LEU A 100 9.14 -17.38 7.94
C LEU A 100 10.21 -17.76 8.97
N ASN A 101 10.19 -17.15 10.15
CA ASN A 101 11.10 -17.51 11.24
C ASN A 101 10.87 -18.95 11.72
N PHE A 102 9.60 -19.38 11.88
CA PHE A 102 9.26 -20.79 12.17
C PHE A 102 9.77 -21.77 11.11
N LEU A 103 9.85 -21.35 9.85
CA LEU A 103 10.35 -22.15 8.74
C LEU A 103 11.87 -22.02 8.49
N GLY A 104 12.59 -21.40 9.43
CA GLY A 104 14.05 -21.22 9.36
C GLY A 104 14.51 -20.20 8.32
N ILE A 105 13.72 -19.16 8.05
CA ILE A 105 14.11 -18.00 7.27
C ILE A 105 14.12 -16.78 8.19
N GLU A 106 15.33 -16.36 8.56
CA GLU A 106 15.53 -15.13 9.33
C GLU A 106 15.15 -13.91 8.48
N CYS A 107 14.26 -13.07 9.03
CA CYS A 107 13.85 -11.83 8.41
C CYS A 107 13.60 -10.75 9.45
N SER A 108 13.83 -9.50 9.04
CA SER A 108 13.46 -8.31 9.79
C SER A 108 12.12 -7.78 9.30
N ASP A 109 11.38 -7.08 10.14
CA ASP A 109 10.06 -6.56 9.80
C ASP A 109 9.90 -5.08 10.18
N ILE A 110 9.35 -4.25 9.29
CA ILE A 110 9.04 -2.84 9.54
C ILE A 110 7.60 -2.52 9.12
N HIS A 111 6.78 -2.10 10.07
CA HIS A 111 5.39 -1.70 9.81
C HIS A 111 4.91 -0.62 10.78
N GLY A 112 3.81 0.06 10.43
CA GLY A 112 3.33 1.26 11.15
C GLY A 112 2.85 1.03 12.59
N LYS A 113 2.56 -0.22 12.98
CA LYS A 113 2.18 -0.58 14.36
C LYS A 113 3.37 -0.75 15.31
N GLN A 114 4.61 -0.74 14.81
CA GLN A 114 5.81 -0.83 15.65
C GLN A 114 6.17 0.54 16.23
N LYS A 115 6.77 0.54 17.43
CA LYS A 115 7.35 1.74 18.03
C LYS A 115 8.45 2.33 17.13
N GLN A 116 8.54 3.65 17.08
CA GLN A 116 9.52 4.36 16.24
C GLN A 116 10.96 3.90 16.51
N GLN A 117 11.33 3.70 17.78
CA GLN A 117 12.67 3.22 18.15
C GLN A 117 13.00 1.87 17.49
N LYS A 118 12.09 0.88 17.54
CA LYS A 118 12.28 -0.42 16.89
C LYS A 118 12.44 -0.24 15.38
N ARG A 119 11.58 0.56 14.75
CA ARG A 119 11.63 0.85 13.31
C ARG A 119 12.99 1.43 12.91
N THR A 120 13.48 2.42 13.65
CA THR A 120 14.77 3.07 13.42
C THR A 120 15.93 2.09 13.59
N THR A 121 15.95 1.29 14.66
CA THR A 121 17.01 0.29 14.90
C THR A 121 17.05 -0.78 13.81
N THR A 122 15.90 -1.38 13.48
CA THR A 122 15.79 -2.39 12.43
C THR A 122 16.18 -1.83 11.07
N PHE A 123 15.76 -0.59 10.78
CA PHE A 123 16.13 0.10 9.54
C PHE A 123 17.64 0.27 9.40
N PHE A 124 18.30 0.86 10.40
CA PHE A 124 19.76 1.07 10.33
C PHE A 124 20.53 -0.24 10.32
N SER A 125 20.05 -1.26 11.04
CA SER A 125 20.63 -2.61 10.99
C SER A 125 20.54 -3.19 9.57
N PHE A 126 19.39 -3.07 8.92
CA PHE A 126 19.22 -3.55 7.54
C PHE A 126 20.05 -2.75 6.54
N CYS A 127 20.15 -1.42 6.69
CA CYS A 127 21.00 -0.61 5.81
C CYS A 127 22.47 -1.02 5.89
N LYS A 128 22.98 -1.33 7.09
CA LYS A 128 24.36 -1.80 7.31
C LYS A 128 24.61 -3.25 6.89
N ALA A 129 23.56 -4.07 6.79
CA ALA A 129 23.70 -5.47 6.41
C ALA A 129 23.99 -5.61 4.91
N GLU A 130 24.92 -6.51 4.58
CA GLU A 130 25.24 -6.88 3.19
C GLU A 130 24.19 -7.80 2.57
N LYS A 131 23.55 -8.63 3.40
CA LYS A 131 22.47 -9.55 3.03
C LYS A 131 21.39 -9.55 4.09
N GLY A 132 20.19 -9.95 3.72
CA GLY A 132 19.08 -10.07 4.66
C GLY A 132 17.73 -9.85 3.99
N ILE A 133 16.66 -10.23 4.69
CA ILE A 133 15.29 -10.10 4.21
C ILE A 133 14.58 -9.09 5.10
N LEU A 134 14.00 -8.06 4.51
CA LEU A 134 13.17 -7.07 5.19
C LEU A 134 11.73 -7.14 4.67
N LEU A 135 10.80 -7.51 5.54
CA LEU A 135 9.36 -7.45 5.26
C LEU A 135 8.81 -6.09 5.67
N CYS A 136 8.07 -5.42 4.79
CA CYS A 136 7.58 -4.08 5.11
C CYS A 136 6.28 -3.70 4.42
N THR A 137 5.64 -2.65 4.95
CA THR A 137 4.59 -1.92 4.23
C THR A 137 5.17 -0.66 3.58
N ASN A 138 4.32 0.13 2.91
CA ASN A 138 4.70 1.42 2.29
C ASN A 138 5.32 2.44 3.27
N VAL A 139 5.25 2.20 4.58
CA VAL A 139 5.94 3.02 5.60
C VAL A 139 7.46 3.01 5.41
N ALA A 140 8.03 1.95 4.86
CA ALA A 140 9.46 1.88 4.52
C ALA A 140 9.79 2.49 3.15
N ALA A 141 8.79 2.81 2.33
CA ALA A 141 8.98 3.22 0.93
C ALA A 141 9.24 4.72 0.74
N ARG A 142 8.93 5.57 1.73
CA ARG A 142 8.99 7.04 1.59
C ARG A 142 10.07 7.65 2.49
N GLY A 143 10.95 8.46 1.90
CA GLY A 143 11.92 9.30 2.62
C GLY A 143 13.11 8.60 3.27
N LEU A 144 13.16 7.27 3.23
CA LEU A 144 14.25 6.48 3.80
C LEU A 144 15.18 5.96 2.70
N ASP A 145 16.46 6.32 2.78
CA ASP A 145 17.49 5.86 1.85
C ASP A 145 17.99 4.48 2.28
N ILE A 146 17.66 3.46 1.49
CA ILE A 146 18.12 2.08 1.70
C ILE A 146 19.09 1.77 0.56
N PRO A 147 20.40 1.75 0.82
CA PRO A 147 21.38 1.45 -0.21
C PRO A 147 21.40 -0.05 -0.55
N ASP A 148 21.66 -0.33 -1.83
CA ASP A 148 22.14 -1.62 -2.33
C ASP A 148 21.24 -2.84 -2.09
N VAL A 149 19.92 -2.68 -2.27
CA VAL A 149 19.00 -3.83 -2.25
C VAL A 149 19.09 -4.59 -3.58
N ASP A 150 19.34 -5.90 -3.56
CA ASP A 150 19.39 -6.73 -4.78
C ASP A 150 18.00 -6.96 -5.38
N TYR A 151 17.01 -7.26 -4.52
CA TYR A 151 15.66 -7.65 -4.93
C TYR A 151 14.57 -6.88 -4.21
N ILE A 152 13.65 -6.30 -4.98
CA ILE A 152 12.37 -5.76 -4.51
C ILE A 152 11.26 -6.71 -4.91
N LEU A 153 10.70 -7.41 -3.93
CA LEU A 153 9.56 -8.29 -4.13
C LEU A 153 8.29 -7.56 -3.68
N GLN A 154 7.34 -7.39 -4.58
CA GLN A 154 6.02 -6.86 -4.27
C GLN A 154 5.08 -8.05 -4.13
N TYR A 155 4.98 -8.54 -2.88
CA TYR A 155 4.14 -9.70 -2.59
C TYR A 155 2.67 -9.36 -2.80
N ASP A 156 2.26 -8.17 -2.34
CA ASP A 156 0.98 -7.56 -2.67
C ASP A 156 1.19 -6.38 -3.64
N PRO A 157 0.37 -6.25 -4.70
CA PRO A 157 0.40 -5.09 -5.57
C PRO A 157 0.25 -3.77 -4.80
N PRO A 158 0.88 -2.68 -5.27
CA PRO A 158 0.68 -1.36 -4.70
C PRO A 158 -0.71 -0.81 -5.05
N ASP A 159 -1.19 0.14 -4.24
CA ASP A 159 -2.51 0.76 -4.46
C ASP A 159 -2.56 1.57 -5.77
N GLU A 160 -1.42 2.10 -6.21
CA GLU A 160 -1.31 2.88 -7.45
C GLU A 160 0.05 2.65 -8.15
N PRO A 161 0.15 2.88 -9.47
CA PRO A 161 1.42 2.80 -10.23
C PRO A 161 2.54 3.68 -9.66
N LYS A 162 2.21 4.84 -9.08
CA LYS A 162 3.20 5.72 -8.44
C LYS A 162 3.89 5.05 -7.26
N ASP A 163 3.14 4.30 -6.45
CA ASP A 163 3.72 3.56 -5.35
C ASP A 163 4.58 2.38 -5.83
N TYR A 164 4.26 1.77 -6.97
CA TYR A 164 5.14 0.80 -7.64
C TYR A 164 6.52 1.41 -7.89
N ILE A 165 6.57 2.57 -8.56
CA ILE A 165 7.82 3.28 -8.90
C ILE A 165 8.62 3.60 -7.64
N HIS A 166 7.97 4.06 -6.57
CA HIS A 166 8.63 4.36 -5.30
C HIS A 166 9.21 3.12 -4.60
N ARG A 167 8.53 1.97 -4.67
CA ARG A 167 9.00 0.70 -4.11
C ARG A 167 10.21 0.18 -4.86
N VAL A 168 10.16 0.15 -6.19
CA VAL A 168 11.29 -0.35 -7.00
C VAL A 168 12.46 0.62 -7.05
N GLY A 169 12.24 1.91 -6.83
CA GLY A 169 13.31 2.91 -6.65
C GLY A 169 14.17 2.71 -5.39
N ARG A 170 13.97 1.63 -4.61
CA ARG A 170 14.86 1.22 -3.51
C ARG A 170 16.01 0.30 -3.96
N THR A 171 16.00 -0.14 -5.22
CA THR A 171 17.08 -0.93 -5.83
C THR A 171 17.67 -0.18 -7.03
N ALA A 172 18.74 -0.71 -7.63
CA ALA A 172 19.41 -0.17 -8.83
C ALA A 172 19.74 1.34 -8.71
N ARG A 173 20.22 1.79 -7.54
CA ARG A 173 20.60 3.18 -7.28
C ARG A 173 22.02 3.47 -7.79
N GLY A 174 22.24 4.68 -8.31
CA GLY A 174 23.53 5.14 -8.85
C GLY A 174 23.80 4.67 -10.29
N GLU A 175 24.80 5.27 -10.96
CA GLU A 175 25.10 5.06 -12.39
C GLU A 175 25.40 3.59 -12.78
N LYS A 176 25.85 2.77 -11.82
CA LYS A 176 26.16 1.34 -12.04
C LYS A 176 25.29 0.39 -11.21
N GLY A 177 24.26 0.90 -10.55
CA GLY A 177 23.37 0.11 -9.69
C GLY A 177 22.61 -0.93 -10.51
N LYS A 178 22.71 -2.20 -10.11
CA LYS A 178 21.91 -3.30 -10.67
C LYS A 178 20.88 -3.75 -9.65
N GLY A 179 19.70 -4.07 -10.12
CA GLY A 179 18.58 -4.44 -9.26
C GLY A 179 17.54 -5.24 -9.99
N SER A 180 16.77 -6.00 -9.23
CA SER A 180 15.63 -6.74 -9.76
C SER A 180 14.38 -6.44 -8.95
N ALA A 181 13.26 -6.22 -9.63
CA ALA A 181 11.95 -6.09 -9.02
C ALA A 181 11.02 -7.17 -9.56
N LEU A 182 10.27 -7.82 -8.67
CA LEU A 182 9.29 -8.84 -9.04
C LEU A 182 7.94 -8.51 -8.40
N LEU A 183 6.89 -8.48 -9.21
CA LEU A 183 5.52 -8.25 -8.79
C LEU A 183 4.74 -9.56 -8.80
N PHE A 184 4.14 -9.93 -7.67
CA PHE A 184 3.17 -11.02 -7.65
C PHE A 184 1.79 -10.47 -8.00
N LEU A 185 1.12 -11.16 -8.92
CA LEU A 185 -0.26 -10.88 -9.31
C LEU A 185 -1.10 -12.14 -9.17
N LEU A 186 -2.32 -11.98 -8.67
CA LEU A 186 -3.38 -12.95 -8.87
C LEU A 186 -3.87 -12.90 -10.34
N PRO A 187 -4.48 -13.98 -10.87
CA PRO A 187 -5.05 -13.97 -12.22
C PRO A 187 -6.03 -12.83 -12.46
N GLU A 188 -6.80 -12.45 -11.44
CA GLU A 188 -7.80 -11.37 -11.49
C GLU A 188 -7.16 -9.97 -11.56
N GLU A 189 -5.91 -9.83 -11.11
CA GLU A 189 -5.19 -8.57 -10.98
C GLU A 189 -4.42 -8.17 -12.26
N LEU A 190 -4.43 -9.02 -13.30
CA LEU A 190 -3.66 -8.82 -14.54
C LEU A 190 -3.93 -7.46 -15.22
N LYS A 191 -5.13 -6.92 -15.07
CA LYS A 191 -5.48 -5.59 -15.60
C LYS A 191 -4.61 -4.47 -15.03
N PHE A 192 -4.01 -4.66 -13.85
CA PHE A 192 -3.09 -3.68 -13.26
C PHE A 192 -1.87 -3.41 -14.16
N LEU A 193 -1.44 -4.39 -14.97
CA LEU A 193 -0.35 -4.23 -15.94
C LEU A 193 -0.64 -3.12 -16.98
N ILE A 194 -1.91 -2.90 -17.31
CA ILE A 194 -2.32 -1.83 -18.25
C ILE A 194 -2.02 -0.46 -17.64
N TYR A 195 -2.32 -0.28 -16.36
CA TYR A 195 -2.06 0.97 -15.62
C TYR A 195 -0.56 1.20 -15.43
N LEU A 196 0.21 0.14 -15.15
CA LEU A 196 1.67 0.22 -15.11
C LEU A 196 2.25 0.63 -16.47
N LYS A 197 1.76 0.04 -17.57
CA LYS A 197 2.18 0.41 -18.92
C LYS A 197 1.85 1.86 -19.25
N ALA A 198 0.67 2.35 -18.86
CA ALA A 198 0.28 3.76 -19.00
C ALA A 198 1.20 4.69 -18.19
N ALA A 199 1.67 4.24 -17.02
CA ALA A 199 2.68 4.93 -16.22
C ALA A 199 4.13 4.75 -16.74
N LYS A 200 4.32 4.28 -17.98
CA LYS A 200 5.62 4.00 -18.61
C LYS A 200 6.47 2.95 -17.84
N VAL A 201 5.82 2.02 -17.16
CA VAL A 201 6.46 0.86 -16.50
C VAL A 201 6.18 -0.39 -17.34
N THR A 202 7.24 -0.96 -17.93
CA THR A 202 7.16 -2.21 -18.70
C THR A 202 7.71 -3.36 -17.88
N LEU A 203 6.91 -4.41 -17.69
CA LEU A 203 7.28 -5.61 -16.94
C LEU A 203 7.41 -6.80 -17.87
N THR A 204 8.38 -7.67 -17.59
CA THR A 204 8.54 -8.96 -18.29
C THR A 204 7.83 -10.05 -17.48
N GLU A 205 7.10 -10.94 -18.15
CA GLU A 205 6.50 -12.07 -17.46
C GLU A 205 7.57 -13.09 -17.07
N TYR A 206 7.50 -13.58 -15.84
CA TYR A 206 8.30 -14.69 -15.34
C TYR A 206 7.38 -15.83 -14.94
N GLU A 207 7.57 -16.98 -15.58
CA GLU A 207 6.90 -18.20 -15.17
C GLU A 207 7.63 -18.85 -14.01
N PHE A 208 6.91 -19.12 -12.91
CA PHE A 208 7.47 -19.89 -11.82
C PHE A 208 7.32 -21.38 -12.11
N ASN A 209 8.43 -22.08 -12.27
CA ASN A 209 8.40 -23.53 -12.47
C ASN A 209 7.77 -24.21 -11.25
N GLN A 210 6.59 -24.81 -11.43
CA GLN A 210 5.82 -25.45 -10.35
C GLN A 210 6.60 -26.56 -9.65
N LYS A 211 7.57 -27.20 -10.31
CA LYS A 211 8.45 -28.21 -9.72
C LYS A 211 9.32 -27.66 -8.59
N ASN A 212 9.58 -26.35 -8.59
CA ASN A 212 10.36 -25.68 -7.56
C ASN A 212 9.52 -25.19 -6.38
N VAL A 213 8.18 -25.27 -6.48
CA VAL A 213 7.27 -24.90 -5.40
C VAL A 213 7.21 -26.08 -4.43
N PRO A 214 7.64 -25.91 -3.17
CA PRO A 214 7.70 -27.02 -2.24
C PRO A 214 6.27 -27.41 -1.80
N ASN A 215 6.03 -28.71 -1.70
CA ASN A 215 4.73 -29.24 -1.25
C ASN A 215 4.63 -29.17 0.29
N LEU A 216 4.42 -27.97 0.83
CA LEU A 216 4.38 -27.71 2.28
C LEU A 216 2.99 -27.34 2.79
N GLN A 217 1.95 -27.39 1.96
CA GLN A 217 0.62 -26.88 2.32
C GLN A 217 0.08 -27.52 3.61
N SER A 218 0.09 -28.85 3.70
CA SER A 218 -0.37 -29.56 4.89
C SER A 218 0.48 -29.27 6.13
N GLN A 219 1.80 -29.06 5.95
CA GLN A 219 2.69 -28.70 7.05
C GLN A 219 2.41 -27.28 7.56
N LEU A 220 2.15 -26.33 6.66
CA LEU A 220 1.77 -24.96 7.03
C LEU A 220 0.46 -24.94 7.80
N GLU A 221 -0.54 -25.70 7.34
CA GLU A 221 -1.83 -25.82 8.01
C GLU A 221 -1.70 -26.43 9.41
N ASN A 222 -0.81 -27.41 9.59
CA ASN A 222 -0.55 -28.00 10.90
C ASN A 222 0.19 -27.00 11.81
N ILE A 223 1.25 -26.35 11.32
CA ILE A 223 2.02 -25.36 12.09
C ILE A 223 1.12 -24.20 12.56
N VAL A 224 0.30 -23.65 11.65
CA VAL A 224 -0.64 -22.57 11.98
C VAL A 224 -1.81 -23.07 12.83
N GLY A 225 -2.22 -24.33 12.67
CA GLY A 225 -3.31 -24.94 13.44
C GLY A 225 -2.93 -25.26 14.89
N GLU A 226 -1.72 -25.77 15.12
CA GLU A 226 -1.24 -26.22 16.43
C GLU A 226 -0.69 -25.06 17.28
N ASN A 227 -0.06 -24.06 16.65
CA ASN A 227 0.48 -22.93 17.39
C ASN A 227 -0.56 -21.84 17.60
N TYR A 228 -1.03 -21.68 18.85
CA TYR A 228 -2.04 -20.68 19.21
C TYR A 228 -1.67 -19.24 18.82
N PHE A 229 -0.43 -18.81 19.07
CA PHE A 229 0.01 -17.44 18.79
C PHE A 229 0.08 -17.18 17.29
N LEU A 230 0.63 -18.13 16.53
CA LEU A 230 0.71 -18.04 15.09
C LEU A 230 -0.68 -18.12 14.43
N ASN A 231 -1.58 -18.94 14.96
CA ASN A 231 -2.98 -19.02 14.53
C ASN A 231 -3.68 -17.67 14.67
N GLN A 232 -3.52 -17.01 15.83
CA GLN A 232 -4.12 -15.71 16.09
C GLN A 232 -3.54 -14.63 15.17
N SER A 233 -2.22 -14.64 14.99
CA SER A 233 -1.53 -13.75 14.03
C SER A 233 -2.01 -13.96 12.60
N ALA A 234 -2.18 -15.22 12.18
CA ALA A 234 -2.72 -15.59 10.88
C ALA A 234 -4.16 -15.09 10.67
N LYS A 235 -5.03 -15.20 11.69
CA LYS A 235 -6.42 -14.68 11.62
C LYS A 235 -6.44 -13.17 11.45
N GLU A 236 -5.61 -12.46 12.20
CA GLU A 236 -5.48 -11.00 12.12
C GLU A 236 -4.91 -10.55 10.77
N ALA A 237 -3.95 -11.29 10.22
CA ALA A 237 -3.33 -11.04 8.92
C ALA A 237 -4.28 -11.33 7.76
N TYR A 238 -4.99 -12.46 7.79
CA TYR A 238 -6.04 -12.81 6.83
C TYR A 238 -7.10 -11.71 6.79
N ARG A 239 -7.64 -11.33 7.96
CA ARG A 239 -8.65 -10.28 8.05
C ARG A 239 -8.14 -8.95 7.48
N SER A 240 -6.94 -8.52 7.85
CA SER A 240 -6.41 -7.24 7.38
C SER A 240 -6.02 -7.26 5.90
N TYR A 241 -5.63 -8.41 5.35
CA TYR A 241 -5.41 -8.56 3.91
C TYR A 241 -6.71 -8.39 3.13
N VAL A 242 -7.77 -9.10 3.53
CA VAL A 242 -9.08 -8.98 2.86
C VAL A 242 -9.62 -7.54 2.97
N LEU A 243 -9.48 -6.90 4.14
CA LEU A 243 -9.88 -5.50 4.33
C LEU A 243 -9.01 -4.53 3.53
N ALA A 244 -7.70 -4.78 3.41
CA ALA A 244 -6.82 -3.97 2.58
C ALA A 244 -7.23 -4.04 1.11
N TYR A 245 -7.53 -5.25 0.63
CA TYR A 245 -8.07 -5.50 -0.71
C TYR A 245 -9.41 -4.78 -0.94
N ASP A 246 -10.32 -4.87 0.04
CA ASP A 246 -11.59 -4.15 0.03
C ASP A 246 -11.46 -2.63 0.22
N SER A 247 -10.29 -2.13 0.62
CA SER A 247 -10.01 -0.69 0.70
C SER A 247 -9.29 -0.12 -0.53
N HIS A 248 -8.83 -0.99 -1.43
CA HIS A 248 -8.05 -0.60 -2.61
C HIS A 248 -8.77 0.42 -3.50
N SER A 249 -8.03 1.39 -4.05
CA SER A 249 -8.58 2.47 -4.89
C SER A 249 -9.21 1.95 -6.21
N MET A 250 -8.49 1.09 -6.95
CA MET A 250 -8.90 0.50 -8.23
C MET A 250 -9.85 -0.70 -8.05
N LYS A 251 -11.13 -0.43 -7.74
CA LYS A 251 -12.17 -1.45 -7.51
C LYS A 251 -12.52 -2.32 -8.72
N ASP A 252 -12.22 -1.85 -9.91
CA ASP A 252 -12.42 -2.57 -11.18
C ASP A 252 -11.41 -3.70 -11.37
N ILE A 253 -10.27 -3.64 -10.67
CA ILE A 253 -9.22 -4.65 -10.67
C ILE A 253 -9.22 -5.42 -9.34
N PHE A 254 -9.14 -4.68 -8.23
CA PHE A 254 -9.04 -5.22 -6.89
C PHE A 254 -10.42 -5.28 -6.22
N ASN A 255 -11.25 -6.20 -6.72
CA ASN A 255 -12.58 -6.45 -6.19
C ASN A 255 -12.57 -7.61 -5.19
N VAL A 256 -12.81 -7.32 -3.90
CA VAL A 256 -12.82 -8.34 -2.84
C VAL A 256 -13.86 -9.44 -3.08
N HIS A 257 -14.95 -9.14 -3.78
CA HIS A 257 -16.00 -10.11 -4.06
C HIS A 257 -15.63 -11.12 -5.16
N GLN A 258 -14.55 -10.86 -5.90
CA GLN A 258 -14.02 -11.78 -6.90
C GLN A 258 -12.91 -12.68 -6.33
N LEU A 259 -12.46 -12.43 -5.10
CA LEU A 259 -11.46 -13.26 -4.46
C LEU A 259 -12.03 -14.62 -4.07
N ASP A 260 -11.28 -15.66 -4.42
CA ASP A 260 -11.47 -16.99 -3.86
C ASP A 260 -10.97 -17.01 -2.41
N LEU A 261 -11.89 -16.77 -1.46
CA LEU A 261 -11.57 -16.72 -0.03
C LEU A 261 -11.02 -18.04 0.51
N GLN A 262 -11.34 -19.18 -0.12
CA GLN A 262 -10.81 -20.47 0.30
C GLN A 262 -9.32 -20.57 -0.06
N LYS A 263 -8.93 -20.16 -1.27
CA LYS A 263 -7.52 -20.09 -1.66
C LYS A 263 -6.75 -19.02 -0.89
N VAL A 264 -7.36 -17.86 -0.63
CA VAL A 264 -6.75 -16.85 0.26
C VAL A 264 -6.54 -17.44 1.65
N ALA A 265 -7.51 -18.14 2.23
CA ALA A 265 -7.35 -18.77 3.53
C ALA A 265 -6.20 -19.79 3.56
N ALA A 266 -6.07 -20.60 2.51
CA ALA A 266 -4.96 -21.55 2.34
C ALA A 266 -3.59 -20.84 2.34
N SER A 267 -3.49 -19.64 1.76
CA SER A 267 -2.25 -18.85 1.76
C SER A 267 -1.83 -18.34 3.14
N PHE A 268 -2.74 -18.33 4.11
CA PHE A 268 -2.47 -18.00 5.52
C PHE A 268 -2.38 -19.26 6.40
N GLY A 269 -2.39 -20.45 5.81
CA GLY A 269 -2.30 -21.73 6.54
C GLY A 269 -3.63 -22.19 7.15
N PHE A 270 -4.77 -21.75 6.63
CA PHE A 270 -6.08 -22.23 7.07
C PHE A 270 -6.68 -23.23 6.09
N LYS A 271 -7.21 -24.34 6.61
CA LYS A 271 -8.04 -25.29 5.84
C LYS A 271 -9.37 -24.69 5.40
N ASN A 272 -9.94 -23.84 6.24
CA ASN A 272 -11.23 -23.18 6.03
C ASN A 272 -11.10 -21.68 6.29
N PRO A 273 -11.77 -20.82 5.50
CA PRO A 273 -11.69 -19.37 5.65
C PRO A 273 -12.23 -18.91 7.02
N PRO A 274 -11.43 -18.16 7.81
CA PRO A 274 -11.94 -17.48 8.99
C PRO A 274 -13.04 -16.47 8.64
N LYS A 275 -14.00 -16.27 9.54
CA LYS A 275 -15.06 -15.27 9.34
C LYS A 275 -14.48 -13.86 9.33
N VAL A 276 -14.80 -13.09 8.29
CA VAL A 276 -14.47 -11.67 8.18
C VAL A 276 -15.76 -10.90 7.95
N ASN A 277 -16.05 -9.95 8.83
CA ASN A 277 -17.13 -9.00 8.61
C ASN A 277 -16.62 -7.94 7.63
N LEU A 278 -17.00 -8.10 6.36
CA LEU A 278 -16.93 -7.03 5.39
C LEU A 278 -18.16 -6.16 5.63
N ASP A 279 -17.96 -4.86 5.88
CA ASP A 279 -19.06 -3.91 5.93
C ASP A 279 -19.63 -3.81 4.51
N LEU A 280 -20.61 -4.67 4.22
CA LEU A 280 -21.32 -4.85 2.95
C LEU A 280 -22.20 -3.63 2.60
N ASP A 281 -21.74 -2.42 2.86
CA ASP A 281 -22.26 -1.24 2.20
C ASP A 281 -21.61 -1.18 0.82
N SER A 282 -22.12 -2.02 -0.08
CA SER A 282 -21.92 -1.89 -1.53
C SER A 282 -21.97 -0.40 -1.88
N SER A 283 -21.05 0.05 -2.73
CA SER A 283 -21.04 1.41 -3.26
C SER A 283 -22.42 1.81 -3.82
N ALA A 284 -23.20 0.81 -4.27
CA ALA A 284 -24.61 0.91 -4.65
C ALA A 284 -25.57 1.29 -3.49
N ALA A 285 -25.39 0.74 -2.28
CA ALA A 285 -26.16 1.10 -1.09
C ALA A 285 -25.84 2.51 -0.58
N LYS A 286 -24.57 2.95 -0.68
CA LYS A 286 -24.18 4.34 -0.39
C LYS A 286 -24.73 5.32 -1.43
N HIS A 287 -24.76 4.93 -2.71
CA HIS A 287 -25.40 5.74 -3.77
C HIS A 287 -26.92 5.81 -3.59
N ARG A 288 -27.59 4.70 -3.24
CA ARG A 288 -29.02 4.70 -2.86
C ARG A 288 -29.32 5.46 -1.59
N LYS A 289 -28.47 5.44 -0.56
CA LYS A 289 -28.61 6.28 0.65
C LYS A 289 -28.39 7.76 0.33
N LYS A 290 -27.48 8.10 -0.59
CA LYS A 290 -27.25 9.48 -1.05
C LYS A 290 -28.42 9.97 -1.91
N MET A 291 -28.97 9.15 -2.81
CA MET A 291 -30.21 9.46 -3.55
C MET A 291 -31.45 9.53 -2.64
N ARG A 292 -31.62 8.61 -1.68
CA ARG A 292 -32.72 8.68 -0.68
C ARG A 292 -32.58 9.86 0.28
N ARG A 293 -31.38 10.41 0.46
CA ARG A 293 -31.17 11.67 1.22
C ARG A 293 -31.47 12.91 0.38
N VAL A 294 -31.39 12.81 -0.95
CA VAL A 294 -31.80 13.90 -1.86
C VAL A 294 -33.32 13.91 -2.04
N ASP A 295 -34.01 12.77 -1.85
CA ASP A 295 -35.45 12.64 -2.13
C ASP A 295 -36.30 12.15 -0.93
N GLY A 296 -35.84 12.39 0.30
CA GLY A 296 -36.49 11.85 1.51
C GLY A 296 -36.24 12.71 2.74
N GLY A 297 -37.03 13.78 2.87
CA GLY A 297 -36.97 14.74 3.96
C GLY A 297 -37.03 14.12 5.37
N LYS A 298 -36.15 14.63 6.24
CA LYS A 298 -36.18 14.63 7.72
C LYS A 298 -34.92 15.41 8.14
N ARG A 299 -34.90 16.47 8.95
CA ARG A 299 -35.85 17.19 9.79
C ARG A 299 -35.21 18.57 10.05
N HIS A 300 -35.84 19.66 9.65
CA HIS A 300 -35.84 20.96 10.34
C HIS A 300 -36.96 21.75 9.66
N GLY A 301 -38.05 22.02 10.39
CA GLY A 301 -39.31 22.54 9.85
C GLY A 301 -39.25 23.99 9.38
N ILE A 302 -38.31 24.32 8.51
CA ILE A 302 -38.16 25.62 7.86
C ILE A 302 -38.81 25.52 6.49
N SER A 303 -39.71 26.45 6.17
CA SER A 303 -40.38 26.54 4.87
C SER A 303 -40.51 28.01 4.47
N ALA A 304 -40.81 28.30 3.19
CA ALA A 304 -40.93 29.67 2.69
C ALA A 304 -41.98 30.52 3.44
N SER A 305 -42.99 29.89 4.03
CA SER A 305 -44.01 30.54 4.86
C SER A 305 -43.69 30.54 6.36
N ASN A 306 -42.61 29.88 6.80
CA ASN A 306 -42.10 29.95 8.17
C ASN A 306 -40.56 29.91 8.17
N PRO A 307 -39.90 31.07 7.98
CA PRO A 307 -38.44 31.14 7.80
C PRO A 307 -37.63 30.73 9.03
N TYR A 308 -38.26 30.65 10.20
CA TYR A 308 -37.58 30.52 11.49
C TYR A 308 -37.80 29.18 12.20
N GLY A 309 -38.51 28.22 11.58
CA GLY A 309 -38.70 26.89 12.14
C GLY A 309 -39.64 26.83 13.36
N ARG A 310 -39.75 25.65 13.99
CA ARG A 310 -40.65 25.41 15.14
C ARG A 310 -40.03 25.96 16.43
N LYS A 311 -40.73 26.85 17.15
CA LYS A 311 -40.37 27.26 18.53
C LYS A 311 -40.82 26.19 19.52
N ASP A 312 -39.89 25.68 20.33
CA ASP A 312 -40.23 24.83 21.47
C ASP A 312 -40.90 25.68 22.56
N LYS A 313 -42.10 25.27 22.98
CA LYS A 313 -42.79 25.84 24.13
C LYS A 313 -42.22 25.19 25.40
N GLY A 314 -41.30 25.88 26.06
CA GLY A 314 -40.88 25.57 27.43
C GLY A 314 -39.37 25.62 27.64
N GLY A 315 -38.91 26.49 28.53
CA GLY A 315 -37.54 26.51 29.04
C GLY A 315 -36.73 27.73 28.60
N ALA A 316 -36.35 28.55 29.57
CA ALA A 316 -35.55 29.76 29.39
C ALA A 316 -34.16 29.47 28.80
N GLY A 317 -33.76 30.27 27.79
CA GLY A 317 -32.37 30.43 27.37
C GLY A 317 -32.06 30.02 25.91
N ASP A 318 -32.47 30.83 24.93
CA ASP A 318 -31.95 30.70 23.55
C ASP A 318 -30.77 31.67 23.36
N LYS A 319 -29.52 31.15 23.46
CA LYS A 319 -28.28 31.88 23.19
C LYS A 319 -27.79 31.58 21.77
N ARG A 320 -28.43 32.13 20.75
CA ARG A 320 -27.89 32.11 19.37
C ARG A 320 -27.33 33.48 19.03
N GLN A 321 -26.01 33.61 19.12
CA GLN A 321 -25.27 34.72 18.53
C GLN A 321 -25.31 34.56 17.01
N LEU A 322 -25.82 35.58 16.31
CA LEU A 322 -25.71 35.71 14.86
C LEU A 322 -24.41 36.46 14.54
N ALA A 323 -23.46 35.79 13.89
CA ALA A 323 -22.38 36.46 13.19
C ALA A 323 -22.88 36.83 11.79
N ARG A 324 -22.79 38.12 11.44
CA ARG A 324 -23.01 38.63 10.08
C ARG A 324 -21.80 38.32 9.21
N PHE A 325 -22.02 37.78 8.01
CA PHE A 325 -21.26 38.13 6.83
C PHE A 325 -22.17 38.98 5.95
#